data_AF-A0A1E1IQN1-F1
#
_entry.id   AF-A0A1E1IQN1-F1
#
_cell.length_a   1.000
_cell.length_b   1.000
_cell.length_c   1.000
_cell.angle_alpha   90.00
_cell.angle_beta   90.00
_cell.angle_gamma   90.00
#
_symmetry.space_group_name_H-M   'P 1'
#
loop_
_entity.id
_entity.type
_entity.pdbx_description
1 polymer ?
#
loop_
_entity_poly.entity_id
_entity_poly.type
_entity_poly.pdbx_seq_one_letter_code
_entity_poly.pdbx_strand_id
1 'polypeptide(L)'
;EGDRHDGLNLWRLQCPHGAPYRWRQQRRLRAVRRLGAERAGRAGVGHDLPGVLGRPSSRGCHQHPGGEHCVALRPGHHAHRDARGGARPPGVVMNVTGVRGKPFAAPVINSSTVVAKAREQYGCPTLEYLEVEDQGGSGSAGSHLKGRNAKDELMAPASAAGYYTALTMAVFEDLGFYQADFAKAEVMPWGRNASCDFLTKKCMENNITQWPEMFCNTTDENALRCPTDRLGLGGGIVLTRTSVPQYFQYFTDPTLTGLSDFMDYCPTVVPYDDGSCAQRASETSPDMQAFNVFSDAARCLDGAFRPTATREDVTYASMRSVPRRPAQTCRPSTSSPTRRAAWMGPS
;
A
#
# COMPACT_ATOMS: atom_id res chain seq x y z
N GLU A 1 32.65 -18.36 39.38
CA GLU A 1 31.37 -19.07 39.59
C GLU A 1 30.21 -18.07 39.50
N GLY A 2 29.18 -18.24 38.69
CA GLY A 2 28.08 -19.22 38.82
C GLY A 2 26.81 -18.41 39.17
N ASP A 3 25.98 -18.01 38.21
CA ASP A 3 24.84 -18.76 37.65
C ASP A 3 23.67 -18.91 38.64
N ARG A 4 22.54 -18.21 38.38
CA ARG A 4 21.24 -18.85 38.04
C ARG A 4 20.08 -17.88 37.91
N HIS A 5 19.39 -18.08 36.79
CA HIS A 5 18.04 -17.65 36.46
C HIS A 5 16.98 -18.43 37.26
N ASP A 6 15.95 -17.71 37.70
CA ASP A 6 14.55 -18.16 37.84
C ASP A 6 13.72 -16.96 37.31
N GLY A 7 12.78 -17.05 36.38
CA GLY A 7 11.87 -18.13 36.03
C GLY A 7 10.44 -17.59 36.16
N LEU A 8 9.92 -16.87 35.16
CA LEU A 8 8.52 -16.41 35.16
C LEU A 8 7.84 -16.60 33.79
N ASN A 9 7.24 -17.79 33.67
CA ASN A 9 5.94 -18.12 33.07
C ASN A 9 5.61 -17.65 31.64
N LEU A 10 5.91 -18.54 30.70
CA LEU A 10 5.19 -18.71 29.42
C LEU A 10 3.75 -19.17 29.68
N TRP A 11 2.77 -18.29 29.46
CA TRP A 11 1.41 -18.72 29.19
C TRP A 11 1.31 -19.22 27.75
N ARG A 12 1.34 -20.56 27.59
CA ARG A 12 0.83 -21.24 26.39
C ARG A 12 -0.69 -21.07 26.36
N LEU A 13 -1.19 -20.19 25.49
CA LEU A 13 -2.59 -20.22 25.05
C LEU A 13 -2.67 -21.09 23.80
N GLN A 14 -3.14 -22.32 24.01
CA GLN A 14 -3.48 -23.28 22.96
C GLN A 14 -4.93 -23.03 22.56
N CYS A 15 -5.19 -22.61 21.33
CA CYS A 15 -6.53 -22.41 20.75
C CYS A 15 -6.61 -23.02 19.34
N PRO A 16 -7.81 -23.46 18.91
CA PRO A 16 -8.04 -24.68 18.13
C PRO A 16 -7.77 -24.57 16.62
N HIS A 17 -7.66 -25.74 16.00
CA HIS A 17 -7.43 -25.97 14.57
C HIS A 17 -8.59 -25.45 13.71
N GLY A 18 -8.26 -24.66 12.68
CA GLY A 18 -9.13 -24.41 11.52
C GLY A 18 -9.26 -22.94 11.10
N ALA A 19 -8.36 -22.44 10.25
CA ALA A 19 -8.65 -21.37 9.27
C ALA A 19 -7.43 -21.14 8.34
N PRO A 20 -7.62 -21.08 7.01
CA PRO A 20 -6.52 -21.00 6.03
C PRO A 20 -5.80 -19.64 5.92
N TYR A 21 -6.14 -18.63 6.75
CA TYR A 21 -5.57 -17.28 6.65
C TYR A 21 -4.29 -17.03 7.46
N ARG A 22 -3.91 -17.94 8.37
CA ARG A 22 -2.67 -17.81 9.20
C ARG A 22 -1.38 -17.74 8.38
N TRP A 23 -1.40 -18.15 7.11
CA TRP A 23 -0.22 -18.15 6.24
C TRP A 23 0.15 -16.77 5.65
N ARG A 24 -0.77 -15.79 5.57
CA ARG A 24 -0.46 -14.47 4.99
C ARG A 24 0.25 -13.53 5.98
N GLN A 25 -0.17 -13.50 7.25
CA GLN A 25 0.49 -12.64 8.26
C GLN A 25 1.90 -13.10 8.63
N GLN A 26 2.18 -14.41 8.67
CA GLN A 26 3.53 -14.92 8.96
C GLN A 26 4.54 -14.71 7.81
N ARG A 27 4.09 -14.44 6.58
CA ARG A 27 4.97 -14.14 5.43
C ARG A 27 5.44 -12.68 5.40
N ARG A 28 4.65 -11.74 5.93
CA ARG A 28 5.00 -10.30 5.96
C ARG A 28 6.21 -10.00 6.86
N LEU A 29 6.34 -10.71 7.99
CA LEU A 29 7.45 -10.55 8.94
C LEU A 29 8.81 -11.13 8.47
N ARG A 30 8.88 -11.74 7.28
CA ARG A 30 10.14 -12.27 6.71
C ARG A 30 10.60 -11.53 5.45
N ALA A 31 9.97 -10.43 5.07
CA ALA A 31 10.33 -9.65 3.88
C ALA A 31 11.58 -8.77 4.10
N VAL A 32 11.89 -8.43 5.34
CA VAL A 32 13.10 -7.69 5.72
C VAL A 32 13.79 -8.41 6.86
N ARG A 33 15.10 -8.62 6.73
CA ARG A 33 15.92 -9.25 7.76
C ARG A 33 16.71 -8.18 8.50
N ARG A 34 16.59 -8.14 9.83
CA ARG A 34 17.42 -7.26 10.66
C ARG A 34 18.90 -7.64 10.50
N LEU A 35 19.74 -6.66 10.25
CA LEU A 35 21.18 -6.88 10.24
C LEU A 35 21.67 -7.07 11.69
N GLY A 36 22.41 -8.15 11.93
CA GLY A 36 23.07 -8.42 13.21
C GLY A 36 24.32 -7.56 13.39
N ALA A 37 24.73 -7.34 14.64
CA ALA A 37 25.83 -6.45 15.03
C ALA A 37 27.20 -6.76 14.38
N GLU A 38 27.41 -7.94 13.79
CA GLU A 38 28.69 -8.37 13.25
C GLU A 38 29.12 -7.70 11.93
N ARG A 39 28.18 -7.10 11.17
CA ARG A 39 28.54 -6.23 10.02
C ARG A 39 28.66 -4.75 10.38
N ALA A 40 28.32 -4.36 11.61
CA ALA A 40 28.48 -3.00 12.13
C ALA A 40 29.89 -2.73 12.69
N GLY A 41 30.89 -3.54 12.32
CA GLY A 41 32.25 -3.48 12.84
C GLY A 41 33.10 -2.26 12.44
N ARG A 42 32.52 -1.19 11.88
CA ARG A 42 33.27 0.07 11.61
C ARG A 42 32.51 1.37 11.87
N ALA A 43 31.28 1.33 12.36
CA ALA A 43 30.59 2.54 12.83
C ALA A 43 29.59 2.14 13.90
N GLY A 44 29.74 2.69 15.11
CA GLY A 44 28.74 2.53 16.16
C GLY A 44 27.42 3.17 15.72
N VAL A 45 26.46 2.36 15.29
CA VAL A 45 25.12 2.79 14.89
C VAL A 45 24.14 2.34 15.98
N GLY A 46 23.41 3.29 16.58
CA GLY A 46 22.34 3.00 17.53
C GLY A 46 21.22 2.19 16.87
N HIS A 47 20.75 1.15 17.56
CA HIS A 47 19.66 0.30 17.11
C HIS A 47 18.30 0.83 17.57
N ASP A 48 17.25 0.67 16.75
CA ASP A 48 15.87 0.87 17.19
C ASP A 48 15.54 -0.07 18.37
N LEU A 49 15.14 0.56 19.49
CA LEU A 49 14.55 -0.08 20.66
C LEU A 49 13.07 -0.46 20.38
N PRO A 50 12.48 -1.44 21.08
CA PRO A 50 11.10 -1.85 20.84
C PRO A 50 10.11 -0.69 21.05
N GLY A 51 9.37 -0.35 20.00
CA GLY A 51 8.31 0.65 20.03
C GLY A 51 7.03 0.10 20.68
N VAL A 52 6.34 0.93 21.46
CA VAL A 52 5.01 0.61 22.02
C VAL A 52 3.95 0.89 20.96
N LEU A 53 3.20 -0.14 20.54
CA LEU A 53 2.02 0.01 19.69
C LEU A 53 0.78 0.16 20.58
N GLY A 54 0.26 1.38 20.72
CA GLY A 54 -1.03 1.62 21.38
C GLY A 54 -2.19 1.22 20.47
N ARG A 55 -3.00 0.24 20.87
CA ARG A 55 -4.26 -0.11 20.20
C ARG A 55 -5.44 0.34 21.06
N PRO A 56 -6.30 1.29 20.61
CA PRO A 56 -7.48 1.70 21.36
C PRO A 56 -8.48 0.54 21.51
N SER A 57 -8.95 0.30 22.73
CA SER A 57 -9.91 -0.76 23.07
C SER A 57 -11.33 -0.55 22.51
N SER A 58 -11.66 0.66 22.04
CA SER A 58 -13.02 1.05 21.62
C SER A 58 -13.33 0.75 20.15
N ARG A 59 -12.34 0.35 19.35
CA ARG A 59 -12.57 -0.27 18.05
C ARG A 59 -12.34 -1.77 18.23
N GLY A 60 -13.43 -2.49 18.46
CA GLY A 60 -13.41 -3.95 18.48
C GLY A 60 -12.88 -4.44 17.14
N CYS A 61 -11.60 -4.83 17.10
CA CYS A 61 -10.97 -5.39 15.92
C CYS A 61 -11.69 -6.69 15.55
N HIS A 62 -12.67 -6.61 14.64
CA HIS A 62 -12.76 -7.68 13.65
C HIS A 62 -11.38 -7.79 13.01
N GLN A 63 -10.89 -9.01 12.83
CA GLN A 63 -9.62 -9.28 12.16
C GLN A 63 -9.73 -8.81 10.70
N HIS A 64 -9.57 -7.51 10.44
CA HIS A 64 -9.42 -6.99 9.09
C HIS A 64 -8.06 -7.46 8.55
N PRO A 65 -8.01 -8.20 7.42
CA PRO A 65 -6.75 -8.67 6.87
C PRO A 65 -6.06 -7.66 5.94
N GLY A 66 -6.49 -6.40 5.87
CA GLY A 66 -5.97 -5.48 4.84
C GLY A 66 -6.04 -3.97 5.06
N GLY A 67 -6.34 -3.45 6.26
CA GLY A 67 -6.62 -2.00 6.41
C GLY A 67 -6.07 -1.27 7.63
N GLU A 68 -5.44 -1.95 8.61
CA GLU A 68 -4.87 -1.25 9.77
C GLU A 68 -3.41 -1.68 10.02
N HIS A 69 -2.51 -1.04 9.28
CA HIS A 69 -1.08 -1.04 9.54
C HIS A 69 -0.58 0.41 9.48
N CYS A 70 -0.59 1.12 10.60
CA CYS A 70 0.12 2.40 10.69
C CYS A 70 1.62 2.09 10.80
N VAL A 71 2.31 2.10 9.67
CA VAL A 71 3.77 2.12 9.66
C VAL A 71 4.15 3.50 9.12
N ALA A 72 4.92 4.25 9.92
CA ALA A 72 5.42 5.56 9.58
C ALA A 72 6.95 5.51 9.62
N LEU A 73 7.61 6.15 8.66
CA LEU A 73 9.01 6.48 8.78
C LEU A 73 9.08 7.41 9.98
N ARG A 74 9.76 7.02 11.06
CA ARG A 74 10.07 7.97 12.11
C ARG A 74 11.27 8.77 11.62
N PRO A 75 11.13 10.04 11.20
CA PRO A 75 12.28 10.92 11.24
C PRO A 75 12.74 10.94 12.70
N GLY A 76 14.01 10.62 12.93
CA GLY A 76 14.60 10.73 14.26
C GLY A 76 14.55 12.19 14.73
N HIS A 77 13.45 12.60 15.35
CA HIS A 77 13.36 13.83 16.14
C HIS A 77 14.02 13.60 17.50
N HIS A 78 15.30 13.21 17.47
CA HIS A 78 16.22 13.51 18.54
C HIS A 78 17.53 13.92 17.87
N ALA A 79 17.77 15.24 17.87
CA ALA A 79 19.11 15.77 17.88
C ALA A 79 19.78 15.35 19.20
N HIS A 80 20.07 14.05 19.37
CA HIS A 80 21.08 13.65 20.32
C HIS A 80 22.42 13.93 19.64
N ARG A 81 23.02 15.05 20.04
CA ARG A 81 24.43 15.34 19.80
C ARG A 81 25.22 14.19 20.45
N ASP A 82 25.63 13.20 19.66
CA ASP A 82 26.54 12.19 20.18
C ASP A 82 27.88 12.87 20.46
N ALA A 83 28.35 12.77 21.70
CA ALA A 83 29.48 13.52 22.23
C ALA A 83 30.84 13.10 21.65
N ARG A 84 30.87 12.30 20.56
CA ARG A 84 32.09 11.71 19.99
C ARG A 84 32.20 11.77 18.46
N GLY A 85 31.50 12.69 17.78
CA GLY A 85 31.77 12.98 16.36
C GLY A 85 31.63 11.78 15.41
N GLY A 86 30.76 10.82 15.72
CA GLY A 86 30.48 9.67 14.87
C GLY A 86 29.66 10.05 13.62
N ALA A 87 29.94 9.38 12.51
CA ALA A 87 29.33 9.66 11.21
C ALA A 87 27.79 9.58 11.26
N ARG A 88 27.17 10.63 10.73
CA ARG A 88 25.72 10.77 10.54
C ARG A 88 25.20 9.59 9.69
N PRO A 89 24.07 8.92 10.04
CA PRO A 89 23.42 8.06 9.05
C PRO A 89 23.15 8.93 7.80
N PRO A 90 23.32 8.40 6.58
CA PRO A 90 23.19 9.19 5.37
C PRO A 90 21.86 9.94 5.42
N GLY A 91 21.87 11.23 5.09
CA GLY A 91 20.65 12.02 4.98
C GLY A 91 19.83 11.47 3.83
N VAL A 92 18.98 10.48 4.11
CA VAL A 92 18.14 9.78 3.12
C VAL A 92 17.08 10.73 2.56
N VAL A 93 16.72 11.79 3.31
CA VAL A 93 15.70 12.78 2.92
C VAL A 93 16.36 14.10 2.58
N MET A 94 16.02 14.64 1.41
CA MET A 94 16.36 15.99 0.96
C MET A 94 15.10 16.73 0.50
N ASN A 95 15.22 18.01 0.15
CA ASN A 95 14.09 18.80 -0.36
C ASN A 95 14.34 19.21 -1.81
N VAL A 96 13.29 19.13 -2.64
CA VAL A 96 13.30 19.54 -4.05
C VAL A 96 12.20 20.57 -4.30
N THR A 97 12.52 21.66 -5.01
CA THR A 97 11.57 22.72 -5.37
C THR A 97 10.93 22.46 -6.73
N GLY A 98 9.76 23.07 -6.98
CA GLY A 98 9.13 23.03 -8.30
C GLY A 98 8.49 21.69 -8.68
N VAL A 99 8.34 20.76 -7.74
CA VAL A 99 7.67 19.47 -7.96
C VAL A 99 6.24 19.72 -8.44
N ARG A 100 5.96 19.42 -9.71
CA ARG A 100 4.68 19.69 -10.38
C ARG A 100 4.17 21.13 -10.21
N GLY A 101 5.08 22.10 -10.19
CA GLY A 101 4.74 23.52 -10.06
C GLY A 101 4.43 23.99 -8.63
N LYS A 102 4.64 23.14 -7.61
CA LYS A 102 4.53 23.56 -6.20
C LYS A 102 5.56 24.66 -5.88
N PRO A 103 5.16 25.77 -5.22
CA PRO A 103 6.03 26.91 -4.93
C PRO A 103 6.90 26.71 -3.67
N PHE A 104 6.89 25.52 -3.09
CA PHE A 104 7.63 25.18 -1.88
C PHE A 104 8.50 23.93 -2.13
N ALA A 105 9.48 23.73 -1.25
CA ALA A 105 10.36 22.57 -1.31
C ALA A 105 9.66 21.35 -0.70
N ALA A 106 9.48 20.30 -1.50
CA ALA A 106 8.88 19.04 -1.06
C ALA A 106 9.96 18.06 -0.59
N PRO A 107 9.73 17.29 0.49
CA PRO A 107 10.64 16.26 0.94
C PRO A 107 10.66 15.07 -0.03
N VAL A 108 11.85 14.54 -0.29
CA VAL A 108 12.08 13.41 -1.20
C VAL A 108 13.21 12.52 -0.69
N ILE A 109 13.23 11.27 -1.13
CA ILE A 109 14.29 10.29 -0.86
C ILE A 109 15.08 10.05 -2.14
N ASN A 110 16.40 10.25 -2.11
CA ASN A 110 17.29 10.09 -3.27
C ASN A 110 18.32 8.97 -3.11
N SER A 111 18.12 8.06 -2.16
CA SER A 111 19.01 6.93 -1.93
C SER A 111 18.92 5.89 -3.05
N SER A 112 20.03 5.17 -3.28
CA SER A 112 20.22 4.35 -4.49
C SER A 112 19.17 3.27 -4.70
N THR A 113 18.81 2.53 -3.64
CA THR A 113 17.89 1.39 -3.76
C THR A 113 16.46 1.90 -3.92
N VAL A 114 16.10 2.94 -3.16
CA VAL A 114 14.80 3.61 -3.27
C VAL A 114 14.57 4.13 -4.68
N VAL A 115 15.54 4.86 -5.24
CA VAL A 115 15.44 5.39 -6.60
C VAL A 115 15.34 4.26 -7.61
N ALA A 116 16.15 3.20 -7.48
CA ALA A 116 16.07 2.04 -8.38
C ALA A 116 14.68 1.38 -8.35
N LYS A 117 14.10 1.16 -7.15
CA LYS A 117 12.76 0.57 -7.02
C LYS A 117 11.63 1.51 -7.43
N ALA A 118 11.80 2.81 -7.27
CA ALA A 118 10.87 3.79 -7.81
C ALA A 118 10.88 3.81 -9.35
N ARG A 119 12.05 3.74 -9.98
CA ARG A 119 12.19 3.62 -11.45
C ARG A 119 11.45 2.39 -11.98
N GLU A 120 11.62 1.25 -11.30
CA GLU A 120 10.91 0.00 -11.62
C GLU A 120 9.39 0.11 -11.45
N GLN A 121 8.91 0.71 -10.35
CA GLN A 121 7.48 0.88 -10.10
C GLN A 121 6.84 1.76 -11.18
N TYR A 122 7.37 2.96 -11.40
CA TYR A 122 6.72 3.95 -12.28
C TYR A 122 7.06 3.78 -13.76
N GLY A 123 8.04 2.93 -14.11
CA GLY A 123 8.53 2.80 -15.48
C GLY A 123 9.19 4.08 -15.98
N CYS A 124 9.91 4.78 -15.10
CA CYS A 124 10.58 6.05 -15.40
C CYS A 124 12.10 5.93 -15.17
N PRO A 125 12.91 5.61 -16.19
CA PRO A 125 14.35 5.37 -16.02
C PRO A 125 15.15 6.57 -15.53
N THR A 126 14.67 7.79 -15.81
CA THR A 126 15.33 9.05 -15.46
C THR A 126 14.95 9.58 -14.08
N LEU A 127 14.13 8.85 -13.31
CA LEU A 127 13.71 9.29 -11.98
C LEU A 127 14.91 9.42 -11.03
N GLU A 128 14.99 10.52 -10.29
CA GLU A 128 16.13 10.82 -9.40
C GLU A 128 15.80 10.68 -7.91
N TYR A 129 14.51 10.64 -7.56
CA TYR A 129 14.05 10.60 -6.18
C TYR A 129 12.65 10.00 -6.07
N LEU A 130 12.29 9.55 -4.87
CA LEU A 130 10.93 9.17 -4.48
C LEU A 130 10.35 10.23 -3.56
N GLU A 131 9.15 10.74 -3.86
CA GLU A 131 8.52 11.77 -3.05
C GLU A 131 8.01 11.22 -1.70
N VAL A 132 8.21 12.03 -0.66
CA VAL A 132 7.69 11.83 0.68
C VAL A 132 6.48 12.76 0.86
N GLU A 133 5.55 12.38 1.73
CA GLU A 133 4.35 13.18 1.97
C GLU A 133 4.70 14.59 2.45
N ASP A 134 4.06 15.59 1.84
CA ASP A 134 4.26 17.02 2.12
C ASP A 134 3.02 17.67 2.76
N GLN A 135 1.89 16.95 2.83
CA GLN A 135 0.61 17.43 3.38
C GLN A 135 0.24 16.75 4.72
N GLY A 136 -0.88 17.15 5.33
CA GLY A 136 -1.39 16.58 6.59
C GLY A 136 -0.61 16.88 7.88
N GLY A 137 0.31 17.86 7.87
CA GLY A 137 0.99 18.36 9.05
C GLY A 137 1.98 17.39 9.70
N SER A 138 2.36 17.63 10.96
CA SER A 138 3.44 16.90 11.66
C SER A 138 3.17 15.40 11.88
N GLY A 139 1.90 14.98 11.83
CA GLY A 139 1.52 13.57 11.94
C GLY A 139 1.68 12.78 10.63
N SER A 140 1.83 13.46 9.50
CA SER A 140 1.81 12.84 8.17
C SER A 140 3.03 13.20 7.34
N ALA A 141 3.31 14.49 7.20
CA ALA A 141 4.38 15.01 6.37
C ALA A 141 5.76 14.52 6.85
N GLY A 142 6.63 14.18 5.90
CA GLY A 142 7.99 13.70 6.16
C GLY A 142 8.09 12.26 6.64
N SER A 143 6.97 11.59 6.93
CA SER A 143 6.93 10.26 7.56
C SER A 143 6.28 9.17 6.70
N HIS A 144 5.66 9.54 5.59
CA HIS A 144 4.92 8.63 4.70
C HIS A 144 5.40 8.80 3.27
N LEU A 145 5.25 7.77 2.44
CA LEU A 145 5.42 7.93 0.99
C LEU A 145 4.31 8.82 0.45
N LYS A 146 4.59 9.63 -0.57
CA LYS A 146 3.61 10.57 -1.12
C LYS A 146 2.32 9.84 -1.54
N GLY A 147 1.18 10.17 -0.91
CA GLY A 147 -0.09 9.48 -1.12
C GLY A 147 -0.51 9.45 -2.59
N ARG A 148 -0.40 10.60 -3.29
CA ARG A 148 -0.62 10.72 -4.74
C ARG A 148 0.09 9.62 -5.55
N ASN A 149 1.35 9.34 -5.22
CA ASN A 149 2.20 8.47 -6.02
C ASN A 149 2.11 7.00 -5.57
N ALA A 150 1.73 6.76 -4.32
CA ALA A 150 1.75 5.45 -3.68
C ALA A 150 0.50 5.20 -2.83
N LYS A 151 -0.69 5.47 -3.38
CA LYS A 151 -1.98 5.44 -2.67
C LYS A 151 -2.22 4.14 -1.89
N ASP A 152 -1.91 3.01 -2.52
CA ASP A 152 -2.21 1.67 -2.01
C ASP A 152 -1.01 1.03 -1.26
N GLU A 153 0.02 1.81 -0.93
CA GLU A 153 1.25 1.37 -0.28
C GLU A 153 1.08 1.28 1.25
N LEU A 154 1.83 0.39 1.90
CA LEU A 154 1.84 0.23 3.36
C LEU A 154 2.12 1.53 4.13
N MET A 155 2.98 2.39 3.59
CA MET A 155 3.45 3.65 4.15
C MET A 155 2.77 4.85 3.51
N ALA A 156 1.61 4.66 2.86
CA ALA A 156 0.77 5.78 2.46
C ALA A 156 0.26 6.53 3.72
N PRO A 157 0.04 7.86 3.64
CA PRO A 157 -0.39 8.65 4.80
C PRO A 157 -1.84 8.36 5.24
N ALA A 158 -2.61 7.69 4.40
CA ALA A 158 -3.97 7.24 4.69
C ALA A 158 -4.10 5.75 4.36
N SER A 159 -4.90 5.04 5.16
CA SER A 159 -5.15 3.61 4.94
C SER A 159 -5.86 3.36 3.61
N ALA A 160 -5.32 2.43 2.83
CA ALA A 160 -5.92 1.86 1.62
C ALA A 160 -5.61 0.34 1.60
N ALA A 161 -5.12 -0.22 0.49
CA ALA A 161 -4.76 -1.65 0.42
C ALA A 161 -3.60 -2.06 1.35
N GLY A 162 -2.66 -1.14 1.61
CA GLY A 162 -1.50 -1.38 2.48
C GLY A 162 -0.53 -2.43 1.94
N TYR A 163 -0.25 -2.42 0.64
CA TYR A 163 0.70 -3.35 0.02
C TYR A 163 2.12 -3.11 0.55
N TYR A 164 2.78 -4.18 1.02
CA TYR A 164 4.18 -4.12 1.43
C TYR A 164 5.07 -4.22 0.18
N THR A 165 5.29 -3.09 -0.48
CA THR A 165 5.96 -3.05 -1.78
C THR A 165 7.47 -2.95 -1.68
N ALA A 166 8.12 -3.08 -2.85
CA ALA A 166 9.55 -2.83 -2.99
C ALA A 166 9.96 -1.39 -2.62
N LEU A 167 9.04 -0.41 -2.67
CA LEU A 167 9.32 0.97 -2.30
C LEU A 167 9.68 1.07 -0.81
N THR A 168 8.78 0.65 0.07
CA THR A 168 9.01 0.66 1.52
C THR A 168 10.14 -0.26 1.94
N MET A 169 10.26 -1.43 1.31
CA MET A 169 11.40 -2.32 1.54
C MET A 169 12.74 -1.66 1.18
N ALA A 170 12.80 -0.91 0.08
CA ALA A 170 14.00 -0.18 -0.30
C ALA A 170 14.33 0.95 0.67
N VAL A 171 13.32 1.64 1.21
CA VAL A 171 13.55 2.65 2.26
C VAL A 171 14.20 2.00 3.48
N PHE A 172 13.68 0.84 3.93
CA PHE A 172 14.27 0.13 5.07
C PHE A 172 15.69 -0.40 4.79
N GLU A 173 15.98 -0.82 3.56
CA GLU A 173 17.31 -1.25 3.16
C GLU A 173 18.32 -0.09 3.15
N ASP A 174 17.95 1.04 2.56
CA ASP A 174 18.83 2.23 2.47
C ASP A 174 19.04 2.94 3.82
N LEU A 175 18.14 2.75 4.79
CA LEU A 175 18.35 3.16 6.18
C LEU A 175 19.47 2.34 6.87
N GLY A 176 19.86 1.19 6.31
CA GLY A 176 20.98 0.38 6.80
C GLY A 176 20.66 -0.51 8.01
N PHE A 177 19.41 -0.54 8.47
CA PHE A 177 18.99 -1.38 9.60
C PHE A 177 18.57 -2.79 9.17
N TYR A 178 18.13 -2.92 7.92
CA TYR A 178 17.57 -4.15 7.39
C TYR A 178 18.15 -4.47 6.02
N GLN A 179 18.05 -5.74 5.63
CA GLN A 179 18.27 -6.19 4.27
C GLN A 179 16.93 -6.71 3.71
N ALA A 180 16.50 -6.15 2.59
CA ALA A 180 15.24 -6.47 1.96
C ALA A 180 15.35 -7.72 1.07
N ASP A 181 14.34 -8.58 1.16
CA ASP A 181 14.16 -9.69 0.21
C ASP A 181 13.08 -9.31 -0.81
N PHE A 182 13.50 -8.57 -1.84
CA PHE A 182 12.59 -8.02 -2.85
C PHE A 182 11.78 -9.08 -3.62
N ALA A 183 12.17 -10.36 -3.59
CA ALA A 183 11.37 -11.43 -4.18
C ALA A 183 10.02 -11.65 -3.46
N LYS A 184 9.87 -11.10 -2.25
CA LYS A 184 8.64 -11.13 -1.44
C LYS A 184 7.83 -9.84 -1.54
N ALA A 185 8.31 -8.83 -2.26
CA ALA A 185 7.60 -7.57 -2.41
C ALA A 185 6.21 -7.78 -3.01
N GLU A 186 5.19 -7.21 -2.38
CA GLU A 186 3.86 -7.16 -2.96
C GLU A 186 3.85 -6.19 -4.15
N VAL A 187 3.02 -6.49 -5.14
CA VAL A 187 2.83 -5.63 -6.31
C VAL A 187 1.75 -4.61 -5.99
N MET A 188 2.07 -3.33 -6.13
CA MET A 188 1.08 -2.25 -6.12
C MET A 188 0.70 -1.89 -7.56
N PRO A 189 -0.56 -2.07 -7.99
CA PRO A 189 -1.01 -1.66 -9.32
C PRO A 189 -0.96 -0.14 -9.52
N TRP A 190 -1.24 0.63 -8.45
CA TRP A 190 -1.21 2.09 -8.48
C TRP A 190 0.14 2.64 -8.96
N GLY A 191 0.10 3.53 -9.96
CA GLY A 191 1.29 4.15 -10.54
C GLY A 191 2.19 3.21 -11.34
N ARG A 192 1.84 1.92 -11.48
CA ARG A 192 2.74 0.95 -12.11
C ARG A 192 2.89 1.24 -13.60
N ASN A 193 4.13 1.43 -14.06
CA ASN A 193 4.46 1.80 -15.45
C ASN A 193 3.71 3.05 -15.95
N ALA A 194 3.38 3.99 -15.05
CA ALA A 194 2.67 5.21 -15.39
C ALA A 194 3.50 6.24 -16.17
N SER A 195 4.77 5.94 -16.45
CA SER A 195 5.80 6.77 -17.09
C SER A 195 6.27 7.93 -16.22
N CYS A 196 7.31 8.64 -16.68
CA CYS A 196 7.82 9.83 -16.01
C CYS A 196 6.77 10.96 -15.92
N ASP A 197 5.84 11.03 -16.88
CA ASP A 197 4.79 12.05 -16.90
C ASP A 197 3.92 12.00 -15.65
N PHE A 198 3.74 10.82 -15.05
CA PHE A 198 2.98 10.67 -13.81
C PHE A 198 3.59 11.46 -12.66
N LEU A 199 4.91 11.55 -12.62
CA LEU A 199 5.66 12.20 -11.54
C LEU A 199 5.90 13.68 -11.84
N THR A 200 6.06 14.05 -13.11
CA THR A 200 6.44 15.40 -13.54
C THR A 200 5.25 16.29 -13.93
N LYS A 201 4.14 15.72 -14.40
CA LYS A 201 2.93 16.46 -14.81
C LYS A 201 1.82 16.37 -13.76
N LYS A 202 0.82 17.24 -13.88
CA LYS A 202 -0.43 17.12 -13.11
C LYS A 202 -1.09 15.77 -13.39
N CYS A 203 -1.84 15.25 -12.41
CA CYS A 203 -2.62 14.02 -12.56
C CYS A 203 -3.74 14.14 -13.61
N MET A 204 -4.20 15.37 -13.87
CA MET A 204 -5.25 15.71 -14.81
C MET A 204 -5.12 17.18 -15.21
N GLU A 205 -5.55 17.54 -16.40
CA GLU A 205 -5.65 18.93 -16.87
C GLU A 205 -6.93 19.08 -17.68
N ASN A 206 -7.70 20.15 -17.45
CA ASN A 206 -8.94 20.44 -18.18
C ASN A 206 -9.91 19.23 -18.26
N ASN A 207 -10.13 18.52 -17.13
CA ASN A 207 -10.95 17.30 -17.04
C ASN A 207 -10.40 16.06 -17.80
N ILE A 208 -9.17 16.12 -18.31
CA ILE A 208 -8.54 15.04 -19.08
C ILE A 208 -7.35 14.49 -18.30
N THR A 209 -7.40 13.19 -17.97
CA THR A 209 -6.29 12.48 -17.35
C THR A 209 -5.64 11.51 -18.33
N GLN A 210 -4.33 11.32 -18.19
CA GLN A 210 -3.58 10.28 -18.89
C GLN A 210 -3.74 8.91 -18.22
N TRP A 211 -4.29 8.87 -16.99
CA TRP A 211 -4.39 7.66 -16.18
C TRP A 211 -5.82 7.42 -15.67
N PRO A 212 -6.75 7.04 -16.56
CA PRO A 212 -8.17 6.86 -16.22
C PRO A 212 -8.44 5.77 -15.17
N GLU A 213 -7.52 4.81 -15.02
CA GLU A 213 -7.59 3.76 -13.99
C GLU A 213 -7.22 4.27 -12.58
N MET A 214 -6.58 5.45 -12.49
CA MET A 214 -6.15 6.05 -11.23
C MET A 214 -6.99 7.26 -10.85
N PHE A 215 -7.28 8.12 -11.83
CA PHE A 215 -7.95 9.40 -11.62
C PHE A 215 -9.28 9.44 -12.35
N CYS A 216 -10.31 9.93 -11.68
CA CYS A 216 -11.65 10.06 -12.24
C CYS A 216 -11.92 11.50 -12.66
N ASN A 217 -12.51 11.69 -13.85
CA ASN A 217 -12.95 13.00 -14.33
C ASN A 217 -14.47 13.22 -14.20
N THR A 218 -15.19 12.25 -13.66
CA THR A 218 -16.65 12.27 -13.59
C THR A 218 -17.11 12.96 -12.32
N THR A 219 -18.05 13.89 -12.47
CA THR A 219 -18.84 14.46 -11.36
C THR A 219 -20.13 13.68 -11.10
N ASP A 220 -20.28 12.50 -11.72
CA ASP A 220 -21.43 11.63 -11.49
C ASP A 220 -21.29 10.95 -10.13
N GLU A 221 -21.86 11.59 -9.10
CA GLU A 221 -21.86 11.11 -7.72
C GLU A 221 -22.61 9.78 -7.56
N ASN A 222 -23.47 9.42 -8.51
CA ASN A 222 -24.26 8.19 -8.48
C ASN A 222 -23.55 6.99 -9.12
N ALA A 223 -22.42 7.20 -9.78
CA ALA A 223 -21.63 6.14 -10.38
C ALA A 223 -20.81 5.40 -9.31
N LEU A 224 -21.38 4.31 -8.78
CA LEU A 224 -20.66 3.38 -7.93
C LEU A 224 -19.47 2.77 -8.69
N ARG A 225 -18.28 2.86 -8.08
CA ARG A 225 -17.00 2.39 -8.62
C ARG A 225 -16.20 1.68 -7.55
N CYS A 226 -15.24 0.88 -7.97
CA CYS A 226 -14.26 0.33 -7.06
C CYS A 226 -13.09 1.30 -6.88
N PRO A 227 -12.74 1.65 -5.62
CA PRO A 227 -11.41 2.14 -5.33
C PRO A 227 -10.36 1.10 -5.76
N THR A 228 -9.14 1.55 -6.03
CA THR A 228 -8.04 0.70 -6.49
C THR A 228 -7.66 -0.43 -5.53
N ASP A 229 -7.93 -0.26 -4.23
CA ASP A 229 -7.77 -1.29 -3.19
C ASP A 229 -8.85 -2.40 -3.23
N ARG A 230 -9.98 -2.13 -3.90
CA ARG A 230 -11.15 -3.01 -4.02
C ARG A 230 -11.73 -3.46 -2.68
N LEU A 231 -11.51 -2.70 -1.60
CA LEU A 231 -11.96 -3.06 -0.24
C LEU A 231 -13.41 -2.63 0.04
N GLY A 232 -13.96 -1.74 -0.78
CA GLY A 232 -15.34 -1.28 -0.68
C GLY A 232 -15.85 -0.72 -1.99
N LEU A 233 -17.12 -0.31 -1.99
CA LEU A 233 -17.73 0.54 -3.00
C LEU A 233 -17.36 2.01 -2.71
N GLY A 234 -17.24 2.78 -3.77
CA GLY A 234 -16.88 4.18 -3.71
C GLY A 234 -17.39 4.96 -4.91
N GLY A 235 -17.00 6.21 -4.99
CA GLY A 235 -17.37 7.12 -6.07
C GLY A 235 -16.28 8.16 -6.32
N GLY A 236 -16.38 8.84 -7.46
CA GLY A 236 -15.57 10.03 -7.71
C GLY A 236 -16.12 11.19 -6.89
N ILE A 237 -15.42 11.60 -5.83
CA ILE A 237 -15.84 12.74 -5.01
C ILE A 237 -15.05 13.98 -5.46
N VAL A 238 -15.79 14.98 -5.93
CA VAL A 238 -15.26 16.29 -6.33
C VAL A 238 -15.83 17.35 -5.40
N LEU A 239 -14.97 18.21 -4.85
CA LEU A 239 -15.34 19.28 -3.95
C LEU A 239 -15.08 20.64 -4.58
N THR A 240 -16.02 21.56 -4.39
CA THR A 240 -15.84 22.98 -4.66
C THR A 240 -15.09 23.64 -3.51
N ARG A 241 -14.04 24.40 -3.83
CA ARG A 241 -13.23 25.18 -2.88
C ARG A 241 -13.26 26.66 -3.24
N THR A 242 -13.08 27.52 -2.25
CA THR A 242 -13.10 28.98 -2.42
C THR A 242 -11.90 29.50 -3.22
N SER A 243 -10.73 28.86 -3.07
CA SER A 243 -9.51 29.19 -3.81
C SER A 243 -8.65 27.95 -3.95
N VAL A 244 -8.28 27.62 -5.18
CA VAL A 244 -7.42 26.48 -5.51
C VAL A 244 -6.18 27.01 -6.21
N PRO A 245 -4.96 26.74 -5.70
CA PRO A 245 -3.74 27.13 -6.38
C PRO A 245 -3.64 26.51 -7.78
N GLN A 246 -3.05 27.23 -8.74
CA GLN A 246 -2.98 26.81 -10.15
C GLN A 246 -2.38 25.41 -10.37
N TYR A 247 -1.42 25.01 -9.53
CA TYR A 247 -0.79 23.67 -9.59
C TYR A 247 -1.71 22.53 -9.09
N PHE A 248 -2.82 22.85 -8.42
CA PHE A 248 -3.87 21.91 -8.00
C PHE A 248 -5.19 22.10 -8.77
N GLN A 249 -5.22 22.96 -9.78
CA GLN A 249 -6.36 23.08 -10.70
C GLN A 249 -6.26 22.00 -11.78
N TYR A 250 -7.20 21.06 -11.75
CA TYR A 250 -7.24 19.89 -12.65
C TYR A 250 -8.45 19.89 -13.58
N PHE A 251 -9.51 20.57 -13.17
CA PHE A 251 -10.77 20.66 -13.90
C PHE A 251 -10.82 21.95 -14.73
N THR A 252 -11.75 22.00 -15.69
CA THR A 252 -12.05 23.25 -16.41
C THR A 252 -12.64 24.32 -15.50
N ASP A 253 -13.37 23.91 -14.47
CA ASP A 253 -13.76 24.78 -13.37
C ASP A 253 -12.60 24.84 -12.36
N PRO A 254 -11.98 26.02 -12.15
CA PRO A 254 -10.80 26.16 -11.30
C PRO A 254 -11.10 26.00 -9.81
N THR A 255 -12.37 25.90 -9.41
CA THR A 255 -12.78 25.72 -8.01
C THR A 255 -12.91 24.26 -7.61
N LEU A 256 -12.94 23.34 -8.57
CA LEU A 256 -13.13 21.92 -8.34
C LEU A 256 -11.82 21.19 -8.04
N THR A 257 -11.89 20.29 -7.06
CA THR A 257 -10.75 19.48 -6.58
C THR A 257 -11.20 18.10 -6.16
N GLY A 258 -10.27 17.15 -6.10
CA GLY A 258 -10.49 15.91 -5.35
C GLY A 258 -10.55 16.16 -3.84
N LEU A 259 -10.97 15.13 -3.11
CA LEU A 259 -11.20 15.20 -1.67
C LEU A 259 -9.91 15.44 -0.84
N SER A 260 -8.85 14.68 -1.12
CA SER A 260 -7.69 14.53 -0.22
C SER A 260 -6.48 15.37 -0.64
N ASP A 261 -5.88 16.04 0.34
CA ASP A 261 -4.61 16.77 0.21
C ASP A 261 -3.40 15.84 -0.01
N PHE A 262 -3.38 14.65 0.61
CA PHE A 262 -2.37 13.61 0.36
C PHE A 262 -2.28 13.19 -1.10
N MET A 263 -3.40 13.26 -1.82
CA MET A 263 -3.48 12.99 -3.25
C MET A 263 -3.11 14.21 -4.09
N ASP A 264 -2.54 15.27 -3.51
CA ASP A 264 -2.38 16.59 -4.14
C ASP A 264 -3.72 17.11 -4.69
N TYR A 265 -4.84 16.77 -4.07
CA TYR A 265 -6.20 17.05 -4.55
C TYR A 265 -6.55 16.44 -5.91
N CYS A 266 -5.79 15.45 -6.38
CA CYS A 266 -6.15 14.69 -7.57
C CYS A 266 -7.48 13.95 -7.35
N PRO A 267 -8.43 14.01 -8.31
CA PRO A 267 -9.71 13.32 -8.18
C PRO A 267 -9.51 11.81 -8.34
N THR A 268 -9.90 11.04 -7.32
CA THR A 268 -9.79 9.58 -7.31
C THR A 268 -11.10 8.98 -6.83
N VAL A 269 -11.27 7.67 -7.07
CA VAL A 269 -12.40 6.94 -6.47
C VAL A 269 -12.12 6.76 -4.97
N VAL A 270 -12.99 7.36 -4.16
CA VAL A 270 -12.94 7.34 -2.70
C VAL A 270 -13.97 6.33 -2.20
N PRO A 271 -13.62 5.42 -1.26
CA PRO A 271 -14.59 4.52 -0.65
C PRO A 271 -15.66 5.30 0.13
N TYR A 272 -16.91 4.85 0.09
CA TYR A 272 -17.95 5.36 0.97
C TYR A 272 -17.80 4.79 2.39
N ASP A 273 -18.23 5.55 3.39
CA ASP A 273 -18.16 5.16 4.80
C ASP A 273 -18.95 3.86 5.09
N ASP A 274 -20.06 3.64 4.38
CA ASP A 274 -20.94 2.46 4.47
C ASP A 274 -20.77 1.49 3.28
N GLY A 275 -19.69 1.65 2.49
CA GLY A 275 -19.44 0.89 1.27
C GLY A 275 -18.50 -0.31 1.43
N SER A 276 -18.01 -0.62 2.63
CA SER A 276 -17.04 -1.70 2.87
C SER A 276 -17.57 -3.09 2.45
N CYS A 277 -16.80 -3.80 1.62
CA CYS A 277 -17.17 -5.17 1.25
C CYS A 277 -17.07 -6.16 2.43
N ALA A 278 -16.36 -5.79 3.50
CA ALA A 278 -16.17 -6.63 4.68
C ALA A 278 -17.12 -6.29 5.84
N GLN A 279 -18.06 -5.34 5.67
CA GLN A 279 -19.02 -5.00 6.72
C GLN A 279 -20.04 -6.12 6.96
N ARG A 280 -20.80 -6.03 8.04
CA ARG A 280 -21.86 -7.00 8.31
C ARG A 280 -23.08 -6.70 7.44
N ALA A 281 -23.64 -7.73 6.81
CA ALA A 281 -24.86 -7.58 6.02
C ALA A 281 -26.03 -6.97 6.83
N SER A 282 -26.11 -7.27 8.14
CA SER A 282 -27.14 -6.70 9.03
C SER A 282 -27.04 -5.18 9.24
N GLU A 283 -25.89 -4.58 8.93
CA GLU A 283 -25.61 -3.14 9.08
C GLU A 283 -25.75 -2.39 7.74
N THR A 284 -26.20 -3.07 6.67
CA THR A 284 -26.31 -2.52 5.32
C THR A 284 -27.76 -2.26 4.93
N SER A 285 -28.00 -1.27 4.06
CA SER A 285 -29.34 -1.01 3.51
C SER A 285 -29.83 -2.18 2.64
N PRO A 286 -31.15 -2.41 2.52
CA PRO A 286 -31.71 -3.44 1.64
C PRO A 286 -31.25 -3.31 0.18
N ASP A 287 -31.08 -2.08 -0.31
CA ASP A 287 -30.61 -1.81 -1.67
C ASP A 287 -29.18 -2.33 -1.88
N MET A 288 -28.29 -2.12 -0.90
CA MET A 288 -26.92 -2.63 -0.96
C MET A 288 -26.89 -4.16 -0.84
N GLN A 289 -27.77 -4.77 -0.06
CA GLN A 289 -27.89 -6.23 0.05
C GLN A 289 -28.39 -6.88 -1.25
N ALA A 290 -29.17 -6.16 -2.06
CA ALA A 290 -29.74 -6.70 -3.29
C ALA A 290 -28.69 -7.09 -4.33
N PHE A 291 -27.47 -6.52 -4.28
CA PHE A 291 -26.41 -6.77 -5.27
C PHE A 291 -25.02 -7.03 -4.69
N ASN A 292 -24.82 -6.95 -3.37
CA ASN A 292 -23.53 -7.20 -2.74
C ASN A 292 -23.51 -8.50 -1.92
N VAL A 293 -22.32 -9.12 -1.87
CA VAL A 293 -22.00 -10.18 -0.91
C VAL A 293 -20.96 -9.63 0.04
N PHE A 294 -21.25 -9.71 1.34
CA PHE A 294 -20.37 -9.17 2.37
C PHE A 294 -19.61 -10.27 3.10
N SER A 295 -18.28 -10.15 3.13
CA SER A 295 -17.39 -11.01 3.92
C SER A 295 -15.96 -10.44 3.94
N ASP A 296 -15.10 -10.91 4.83
CA ASP A 296 -13.67 -10.54 4.83
C ASP A 296 -12.96 -10.86 3.50
N ALA A 297 -13.48 -11.82 2.74
CA ALA A 297 -12.96 -12.23 1.43
C ALA A 297 -13.59 -11.46 0.26
N ALA A 298 -14.68 -10.73 0.48
CA ALA A 298 -15.36 -9.98 -0.56
C ALA A 298 -14.53 -8.79 -1.02
N ARG A 299 -14.57 -8.50 -2.32
CA ARG A 299 -13.85 -7.39 -2.95
C ARG A 299 -14.75 -6.74 -3.98
N CYS A 300 -14.56 -5.44 -4.16
CA CYS A 300 -15.26 -4.71 -5.19
C CYS A 300 -14.79 -5.17 -6.58
N LEU A 301 -15.77 -5.48 -7.42
CA LEU A 301 -15.56 -5.86 -8.81
C LEU A 301 -16.15 -4.77 -9.68
N ASP A 302 -15.32 -4.23 -10.57
CA ASP A 302 -15.78 -3.34 -11.62
C ASP A 302 -16.77 -4.10 -12.51
N GLY A 303 -17.71 -3.42 -13.15
CA GLY A 303 -18.76 -4.08 -13.94
C GLY A 303 -19.75 -3.10 -14.51
N ALA A 304 -20.72 -3.58 -15.28
CA ALA A 304 -21.84 -2.81 -15.82
C ALA A 304 -23.12 -3.65 -15.64
N PHE A 305 -23.90 -3.36 -14.60
CA PHE A 305 -25.09 -4.11 -14.26
C PHE A 305 -26.16 -3.23 -13.64
N ARG A 306 -27.42 -3.67 -13.71
CA ARG A 306 -28.57 -3.04 -13.05
C ARG A 306 -29.21 -4.05 -12.10
N PRO A 307 -29.22 -3.82 -10.78
CA PRO A 307 -29.94 -4.67 -9.84
C PRO A 307 -31.43 -4.69 -10.15
N THR A 308 -32.07 -5.84 -10.01
CA THR A 308 -33.49 -6.01 -10.34
C THR A 308 -34.44 -5.35 -9.33
N ALA A 309 -33.91 -4.98 -8.15
CA ALA A 309 -34.69 -4.46 -7.03
C ALA A 309 -34.64 -2.92 -6.87
N THR A 310 -33.77 -2.21 -7.61
CA THR A 310 -33.62 -0.76 -7.50
C THR A 310 -34.41 -0.04 -8.58
N ARG A 311 -35.20 0.97 -8.19
CA ARG A 311 -36.11 1.72 -9.07
C ARG A 311 -35.41 2.81 -9.90
N GLU A 312 -34.07 2.90 -9.85
CA GLU A 312 -33.27 3.89 -10.56
C GLU A 312 -32.10 3.27 -11.33
N ASP A 313 -31.80 3.87 -12.49
CA ASP A 313 -30.77 3.45 -13.44
C ASP A 313 -29.36 3.74 -12.89
N VAL A 314 -28.79 2.82 -12.11
CA VAL A 314 -27.38 2.92 -11.70
C VAL A 314 -26.48 2.42 -12.84
N THR A 315 -25.70 3.32 -13.45
CA THR A 315 -24.68 2.98 -14.46
C THR A 315 -23.35 2.64 -13.80
N TYR A 316 -22.93 1.39 -13.98
CA TYR A 316 -21.67 0.82 -13.48
C TYR A 316 -20.67 0.71 -14.65
N ALA A 317 -19.37 1.01 -14.45
CA ALA A 317 -18.36 0.99 -15.52
C ALA A 317 -17.40 -0.24 -15.48
N SER A 318 -17.57 -1.10 -16.50
CA SER A 318 -16.66 -2.07 -17.18
C SER A 318 -15.98 -3.25 -16.45
N MET A 319 -16.27 -4.49 -16.91
CA MET A 319 -15.41 -5.70 -16.83
C MET A 319 -14.91 -6.13 -18.23
N ARG A 320 -13.71 -6.74 -18.29
CA ARG A 320 -13.49 -7.99 -19.05
C ARG A 320 -13.20 -9.11 -18.06
N SER A 321 -13.81 -10.27 -18.31
CA SER A 321 -13.57 -11.49 -17.55
C SER A 321 -12.14 -12.00 -17.78
N VAL A 322 -11.44 -12.36 -16.69
CA VAL A 322 -10.35 -13.34 -16.77
C VAL A 322 -10.98 -14.69 -16.41
N PRO A 323 -10.98 -15.68 -17.32
CA PRO A 323 -11.46 -17.01 -16.99
C PRO A 323 -10.64 -17.58 -15.84
N ARG A 324 -11.34 -18.12 -14.83
CA ARG A 324 -10.71 -18.97 -13.82
C ARG A 324 -9.90 -20.05 -14.53
N ARG A 325 -8.58 -20.08 -14.37
CA ARG A 325 -7.83 -21.31 -14.60
C ARG A 325 -8.41 -22.35 -13.63
N PRO A 326 -8.86 -23.52 -14.10
CA PRO A 326 -9.32 -24.56 -13.20
C PRO A 326 -8.17 -24.92 -12.25
N ALA A 327 -8.52 -25.06 -10.97
CA ALA A 327 -7.61 -25.50 -9.93
C ALA A 327 -6.92 -26.78 -10.40
N GLN A 328 -5.58 -26.75 -10.49
CA GLN A 328 -4.80 -27.97 -10.60
C GLN A 328 -5.07 -28.76 -9.33
N THR A 329 -5.80 -29.86 -9.49
CA THR A 329 -5.96 -30.86 -8.46
C THR A 329 -4.58 -31.47 -8.20
N CYS A 330 -4.02 -31.18 -7.03
CA CYS A 330 -2.88 -31.92 -6.52
C CYS A 330 -3.30 -33.39 -6.35
N ARG A 331 -2.95 -34.25 -7.32
CA ARG A 331 -3.03 -35.69 -7.13
C ARG A 331 -1.89 -36.13 -6.19
N PRO A 332 -2.16 -36.94 -5.16
CA PRO A 332 -1.11 -37.53 -4.35
C PRO A 332 -0.31 -38.50 -5.21
N SER A 333 1.02 -38.37 -5.20
CA SER A 333 1.94 -39.35 -5.77
C SER A 333 1.90 -40.60 -4.90
N THR A 334 1.18 -41.62 -5.34
CA THR A 334 1.34 -42.97 -4.82
C THR A 334 2.60 -43.58 -5.40
N SER A 335 3.61 -43.74 -4.54
CA SER A 335 4.73 -44.62 -4.78
C SER A 335 4.25 -46.08 -4.83
N SER A 336 4.72 -46.84 -5.81
CA SER A 336 4.84 -48.29 -5.69
C SER A 336 5.95 -48.82 -6.61
N PRO A 337 6.58 -49.95 -6.26
CA PRO A 337 7.98 -50.22 -6.58
C PRO A 337 8.17 -51.30 -7.65
N THR A 338 9.37 -51.32 -8.24
CA THR A 338 10.09 -52.48 -8.83
C THR A 338 9.40 -53.32 -9.92
N ARG A 339 10.06 -53.41 -11.11
CA ARG A 339 10.77 -54.64 -11.56
C ARG A 339 11.47 -54.46 -12.93
N ARG A 340 12.78 -54.76 -12.89
CA ARG A 340 13.62 -55.57 -13.81
C ARG A 340 13.67 -55.26 -15.33
N ALA A 341 14.84 -54.74 -15.72
CA ALA A 341 15.82 -55.30 -16.66
C ALA A 341 15.36 -56.24 -17.79
N ALA A 342 15.72 -55.88 -19.04
CA ALA A 342 16.36 -56.77 -19.99
C ALA A 342 17.22 -55.96 -20.98
N TRP A 343 18.50 -56.30 -21.05
CA TRP A 343 19.43 -55.99 -22.13
C TRP A 343 19.04 -56.76 -23.39
N MET A 344 19.24 -56.19 -24.59
CA MET A 344 19.82 -56.87 -25.76
C MET A 344 20.37 -55.83 -26.74
N GLY A 345 21.64 -55.99 -27.11
CA GLY A 345 22.17 -55.77 -28.45
C GLY A 345 23.23 -56.86 -28.69
N PRO A 346 23.95 -56.90 -29.82
CA PRO A 346 23.65 -56.50 -31.19
C PRO A 346 23.70 -57.71 -32.16
N SER A 347 23.22 -57.56 -33.40
CA SER A 347 23.64 -58.26 -34.63
C SER A 347 23.03 -57.56 -35.83
#